data_AF-A0A2E7SIC1-F1
#
_entry.id   AF-A0A2E7SIC1-F1
#
_cell.length_a   1.000
_cell.length_b   1.000
_cell.length_c   1.000
_cell.angle_alpha   90.00
_cell.angle_beta   90.00
_cell.angle_gamma   90.00
#
_symmetry.space_group_name_H-M   'P 1'
#
loop_
_entity.id
_entity.type
_entity.pdbx_description
1 polymer ?
#
loop_
_entity_poly.entity_id
_entity_poly.type
_entity_poly.pdbx_seq_one_letter_code
_entity_poly.pdbx_strand_id
1 'polypeptide(L)'
;MRRADIRRDDEDRAVSPVIATILMVAITVVLAGVLYVWANNLASEGTDTSVGTLNTYTTEDADDETGPGADDTLVKMQLTGKDDLAWAFVKITVSVGDNVYTCSVVAGDDCEISQAAGDNDNSWEPGEYLFLSEGTEDICDAAEC
;
A
#
# COMPACT_ATOMS: atom_id res chain seq x y z
N MET A 1 25.39 -65.77 29.93
CA MET A 1 24.49 -64.88 29.17
C MET A 1 25.23 -63.56 28.96
N ARG A 2 25.34 -63.11 27.71
CA ARG A 2 26.24 -62.04 27.22
C ARG A 2 26.08 -60.71 27.99
N ARG A 3 27.21 -60.09 28.37
CA ARG A 3 27.26 -58.68 28.78
C ARG A 3 27.88 -57.87 27.64
N ALA A 4 27.24 -56.74 27.35
CA ALA A 4 27.44 -55.90 26.18
C ALA A 4 28.84 -55.27 26.13
N ASP A 5 29.39 -55.19 24.91
CA ASP A 5 30.36 -54.18 24.55
C ASP A 5 29.95 -53.66 23.15
N ILE A 6 29.07 -52.65 23.16
CA ILE A 6 28.78 -51.86 21.98
C ILE A 6 29.97 -50.93 21.85
N ARG A 7 30.89 -51.25 20.95
CA ARG A 7 31.98 -50.35 20.58
C ARG A 7 31.39 -49.06 20.01
N ARG A 8 31.34 -48.04 20.84
CA ARG A 8 31.10 -46.66 20.44
C ARG A 8 32.42 -46.16 19.87
N ASP A 9 32.67 -46.45 18.59
CA ASP A 9 33.78 -45.87 17.82
C ASP A 9 33.45 -44.42 17.41
N ASP A 10 32.96 -43.65 18.38
CA ASP A 10 32.92 -42.19 18.38
C ASP A 10 33.93 -41.81 19.49
N GLU A 11 34.99 -41.04 19.27
CA GLU A 11 34.89 -39.63 19.65
C GLU A 11 36.04 -38.74 19.13
N ASP A 12 37.02 -39.23 18.36
CA ASP A 12 38.12 -38.37 17.86
C ASP A 12 38.44 -38.61 16.37
N ARG A 13 37.45 -38.41 15.49
CA ARG A 13 37.76 -38.08 14.10
C ARG A 13 38.43 -36.71 14.10
N ALA A 14 39.75 -36.71 14.29
CA ALA A 14 40.60 -35.54 14.13
C ALA A 14 40.42 -35.02 12.71
N VAL A 15 39.52 -34.06 12.56
CA VAL A 15 39.38 -33.30 11.33
C VAL A 15 40.72 -32.61 11.16
N SER A 16 41.48 -33.00 10.14
CA SER A 16 42.77 -32.38 9.84
C SER A 16 42.59 -30.86 9.82
N PRO A 17 43.50 -30.05 10.39
CA PRO A 17 43.35 -28.60 10.44
C PRO A 17 42.98 -27.98 9.09
N VAL A 18 43.53 -28.52 8.01
CA VAL A 18 43.24 -28.10 6.64
C VAL A 18 41.81 -28.48 6.23
N ILE A 19 41.38 -29.70 6.52
CA ILE A 19 40.02 -30.17 6.20
C ILE A 19 38.98 -29.37 7.01
N ALA A 20 39.27 -29.06 8.27
CA ALA A 20 38.41 -28.24 9.11
C ALA A 20 38.22 -26.84 8.52
N THR A 21 39.30 -26.21 8.06
CA THR A 21 39.21 -24.88 7.43
C THR A 21 38.41 -24.91 6.12
N ILE A 22 38.58 -25.94 5.29
CA ILE A 22 37.86 -26.06 4.02
C ILE A 22 36.36 -26.23 4.27
N LEU A 23 35.98 -27.08 5.24
CA LEU A 23 34.57 -27.29 5.60
C LEU A 23 33.93 -26.03 6.17
N MET A 24 34.66 -25.31 7.03
CA MET A 24 34.18 -24.06 7.61
C MET A 24 33.95 -23.00 6.53
N VAL A 25 34.91 -22.80 5.63
CA VAL A 25 34.79 -21.83 4.53
C VAL A 25 33.67 -22.22 3.58
N ALA A 26 33.57 -23.50 3.21
CA ALA A 26 32.52 -23.99 2.31
C ALA A 26 31.12 -23.68 2.84
N ILE A 27 30.86 -23.91 4.13
CA ILE A 27 29.56 -23.61 4.74
C ILE A 27 29.28 -22.10 4.72
N THR A 28 30.26 -21.25 5.04
CA THR A 28 30.06 -19.79 5.03
C THR A 28 29.73 -19.25 3.64
N VAL A 29 30.36 -19.77 2.59
CA VAL A 29 30.06 -19.37 1.20
C VAL A 29 28.64 -19.79 0.81
N VAL A 30 28.22 -21.00 1.21
CA VAL A 30 26.86 -21.48 0.95
C VAL A 30 25.83 -20.63 1.68
N LEU A 31 26.03 -20.35 2.97
CA LEU A 31 25.11 -19.52 3.75
C LEU A 31 25.04 -18.08 3.20
N ALA A 32 26.17 -17.51 2.80
CA ALA A 32 26.20 -16.20 2.15
C ALA A 32 25.45 -16.20 0.81
N GLY A 33 25.59 -17.26 0.01
CA GLY A 33 24.86 -17.42 -1.24
C GLY A 33 23.34 -17.55 -1.05
N VAL A 34 22.91 -18.35 -0.06
CA VAL A 34 21.47 -18.49 0.28
C VAL A 34 20.90 -17.15 0.78
N LEU A 35 21.63 -16.46 1.66
CA LEU A 35 21.23 -15.12 2.14
C LEU A 35 21.18 -14.11 1.00
N TYR A 36 22.11 -14.15 0.05
CA TYR A 36 22.11 -13.25 -1.11
C TYR A 36 20.88 -13.47 -1.99
N VAL A 37 20.55 -14.73 -2.33
CA VAL A 37 19.36 -15.04 -3.13
C VAL A 37 18.09 -14.67 -2.38
N TRP A 38 18.02 -14.94 -1.08
CA TRP A 38 16.88 -14.54 -0.25
C TRP A 38 16.71 -13.01 -0.19
N ALA A 39 17.81 -12.27 0.03
CA ALA A 39 17.79 -10.82 0.07
C ALA A 39 17.44 -10.22 -1.31
N ASN A 40 17.93 -10.81 -2.41
CA ASN A 40 17.57 -10.37 -3.75
C ASN A 40 16.12 -10.70 -4.10
N ASN A 41 15.58 -11.83 -3.66
CA ASN A 41 14.15 -12.12 -3.83
C ASN A 41 13.31 -11.11 -3.04
N LEU A 42 13.67 -10.82 -1.79
CA LEU A 42 13.00 -9.80 -0.97
C LEU A 42 13.11 -8.38 -1.58
N ALA A 43 14.26 -8.04 -2.16
CA ALA A 43 14.46 -6.76 -2.82
C ALA A 43 13.76 -6.68 -4.19
N SER A 44 13.72 -7.80 -4.94
CA SER A 44 13.08 -7.90 -6.25
C SER A 44 11.57 -7.98 -6.15
N GLU A 45 11.04 -8.58 -5.10
CA GLU A 45 9.60 -8.57 -4.77
C GLU A 45 9.17 -7.21 -4.20
N GLY A 46 10.11 -6.27 -4.05
CA GLY A 46 9.85 -4.98 -3.46
C GLY A 46 9.55 -5.15 -1.98
N THR A 47 10.47 -4.74 -1.13
CA THR A 47 10.00 -4.20 0.15
C THR A 47 9.23 -2.96 -0.26
N ASP A 48 7.91 -3.08 -0.39
CA ASP A 48 7.03 -1.93 -0.57
C ASP A 48 7.28 -1.05 0.64
N THR A 49 8.19 -0.10 0.45
CA THR A 49 8.61 0.90 1.43
C THR A 49 7.75 2.13 1.30
N SER A 50 6.68 2.06 0.50
CA SER A 50 5.44 2.61 1.00
C SER A 50 5.14 1.81 2.28
N VAL A 51 5.52 2.36 3.42
CA VAL A 51 4.65 2.24 4.58
C VAL A 51 3.34 2.80 4.04
N GLY A 52 2.50 1.93 3.47
CA GLY A 52 1.17 2.30 3.02
C GLY A 52 0.61 3.07 4.19
N THR A 53 0.28 4.34 3.94
CA THR A 53 -0.29 5.22 4.97
C THR A 53 -1.28 4.36 5.76
N LEU A 54 -1.26 4.38 7.09
CA LEU A 54 -2.19 3.56 7.89
C LEU A 54 -3.61 4.16 7.84
N ASN A 55 -4.00 4.62 6.66
CA ASN A 55 -5.23 5.29 6.31
C ASN A 55 -6.11 4.29 5.58
N THR A 56 -7.35 4.22 6.04
CA THR A 56 -8.47 3.56 5.39
C THR A 56 -9.31 4.63 4.74
N TYR A 57 -9.72 4.38 3.50
CA TYR A 57 -10.62 5.26 2.75
C TYR A 57 -11.97 4.59 2.63
N THR A 58 -13.03 5.30 3.01
CA THR A 58 -14.41 4.85 2.82
C THR A 58 -15.14 5.82 1.91
N THR A 59 -16.06 5.28 1.12
CA THR A 59 -16.88 6.05 0.19
C THR A 59 -18.35 5.72 0.43
N GLU A 60 -19.17 6.74 0.49
CA GLU A 60 -20.61 6.68 0.65
C GLU A 60 -21.27 7.58 -0.39
N ASP A 61 -22.52 7.32 -0.69
CA ASP A 61 -23.35 8.23 -1.47
C ASP A 61 -23.45 9.59 -0.75
N ALA A 62 -23.48 10.69 -1.51
CA ALA A 62 -23.58 12.02 -0.92
C ALA A 62 -25.00 12.39 -0.43
N ASP A 63 -25.99 11.51 -0.66
CA ASP A 63 -27.43 11.70 -0.39
C ASP A 63 -28.02 12.94 -1.12
N ASP A 64 -27.41 13.36 -2.23
CA ASP A 64 -27.87 14.46 -3.09
C ASP A 64 -28.59 13.93 -4.33
N GLU A 65 -29.54 14.69 -4.89
CA GLU A 65 -30.22 14.28 -6.11
C GLU A 65 -29.37 14.68 -7.32
N THR A 66 -29.00 13.72 -8.17
CA THR A 66 -28.33 13.99 -9.46
C THR A 66 -29.34 14.32 -10.56
N GLY A 67 -28.92 15.09 -11.55
CA GLY A 67 -29.75 15.57 -12.63
C GLY A 67 -28.96 16.30 -13.72
N PRO A 68 -29.64 16.92 -14.69
CA PRO A 68 -28.94 17.60 -15.77
C PRO A 68 -28.21 18.84 -15.25
N GLY A 69 -26.91 18.92 -15.47
CA GLY A 69 -26.09 20.00 -14.93
C GLY A 69 -24.67 19.55 -14.65
N ALA A 70 -23.88 20.42 -14.03
CA ALA A 70 -22.53 20.07 -13.57
C ALA A 70 -22.33 20.54 -12.13
N ASP A 71 -23.41 20.56 -11.35
CA ASP A 71 -23.46 21.13 -10.00
C ASP A 71 -23.77 20.05 -8.94
N ASP A 72 -23.86 18.78 -9.32
CA ASP A 72 -24.35 17.73 -8.45
C ASP A 72 -23.26 17.16 -7.53
N THR A 73 -23.63 16.86 -6.27
CA THR A 73 -22.72 16.19 -5.33
C THR A 73 -22.86 14.67 -5.46
N LEU A 74 -21.79 14.00 -5.88
CA LEU A 74 -21.86 12.58 -6.24
C LEU A 74 -21.48 11.65 -5.08
N VAL A 75 -20.32 11.90 -4.46
CA VAL A 75 -19.71 10.94 -3.54
C VAL A 75 -19.17 11.66 -2.31
N LYS A 76 -19.41 11.06 -1.15
CA LYS A 76 -18.77 11.44 0.10
C LYS A 76 -17.65 10.46 0.42
N MET A 77 -16.43 10.95 0.57
CA MET A 77 -15.27 10.15 0.98
C MET A 77 -14.82 10.51 2.39
N GLN A 78 -14.34 9.54 3.15
CA GLN A 78 -13.76 9.75 4.47
C GLN A 78 -12.41 9.05 4.58
N LEU A 79 -11.44 9.76 5.17
CA LEU A 79 -10.15 9.22 5.56
C LEU A 79 -10.15 8.91 7.05
N THR A 80 -9.83 7.67 7.39
CA THR A 80 -9.63 7.24 8.79
C THR A 80 -8.23 6.68 8.93
N GLY A 81 -7.40 7.22 9.82
CA GLY A 81 -6.03 6.78 9.94
C GLY A 81 -5.21 7.63 10.89
N LYS A 82 -3.91 7.65 10.66
CA LYS A 82 -2.95 8.36 11.51
C LYS A 82 -2.29 9.53 10.79
N ASP A 83 -2.17 9.46 9.48
CA ASP A 83 -1.31 10.33 8.69
C ASP A 83 -2.13 11.25 7.80
N ASP A 84 -1.72 12.52 7.71
CA ASP A 84 -2.34 13.51 6.81
C ASP A 84 -1.78 13.36 5.39
N LEU A 85 -2.61 13.61 4.39
CA LEU A 85 -2.23 13.53 2.98
C LEU A 85 -2.16 14.92 2.37
N ALA A 86 -0.97 15.40 2.04
CA ALA A 86 -0.82 16.65 1.31
C ALA A 86 -1.40 16.54 -0.11
N TRP A 87 -2.19 17.54 -0.54
CA TRP A 87 -2.89 17.52 -1.83
C TRP A 87 -1.98 17.31 -3.05
N ALA A 88 -0.71 17.71 -2.95
CA ALA A 88 0.29 17.48 -4.01
C ALA A 88 0.57 15.99 -4.32
N PHE A 89 0.22 15.07 -3.42
CA PHE A 89 0.42 13.63 -3.57
C PHE A 89 -0.90 12.85 -3.71
N VAL A 90 -2.04 13.54 -3.71
CA VAL A 90 -3.36 12.93 -3.82
C VAL A 90 -3.87 13.13 -5.24
N LYS A 91 -4.34 12.04 -5.86
CA LYS A 91 -5.09 12.09 -7.12
C LYS A 91 -6.36 11.29 -6.95
N ILE A 92 -7.50 11.93 -7.15
CA ILE A 92 -8.82 11.31 -7.10
C ILE A 92 -9.44 11.38 -8.49
N THR A 93 -9.99 10.25 -8.94
CA THR A 93 -10.66 10.15 -10.23
C THR A 93 -11.97 9.40 -10.07
N VAL A 94 -13.02 9.89 -10.71
CA VAL A 94 -14.33 9.23 -10.79
C VAL A 94 -14.46 8.59 -12.16
N SER A 95 -15.08 7.42 -12.23
CA SER A 95 -15.32 6.75 -13.50
C SER A 95 -16.77 6.31 -13.63
N VAL A 96 -17.39 6.66 -14.76
CA VAL A 96 -18.74 6.24 -15.13
C VAL A 96 -18.66 5.54 -16.48
N GLY A 97 -18.99 4.25 -16.50
CA GLY A 97 -18.75 3.39 -17.66
C GLY A 97 -17.26 3.30 -18.03
N ASP A 98 -16.92 3.74 -19.24
CA ASP A 98 -15.54 3.77 -19.75
C ASP A 98 -14.85 5.14 -19.61
N ASN A 99 -15.59 6.16 -19.16
CA ASN A 99 -15.06 7.52 -18.99
C ASN A 99 -14.39 7.68 -17.61
N VAL A 100 -13.32 8.47 -17.55
CA VAL A 100 -12.59 8.78 -16.32
C VAL A 100 -12.43 10.28 -16.21
N TYR A 101 -12.91 10.83 -15.09
CA TYR A 101 -12.95 12.25 -14.77
C TYR A 101 -11.97 12.54 -13.63
N THR A 102 -11.23 13.64 -13.73
CA THR A 102 -10.27 14.03 -12.68
C THR A 102 -10.93 15.00 -11.71
N CYS A 103 -10.83 14.70 -10.41
CA CYS A 103 -11.33 15.57 -9.36
C CYS A 103 -10.19 16.40 -8.75
N SER A 104 -10.46 17.67 -8.45
CA SER A 104 -9.47 18.60 -7.91
C SER A 104 -10.03 19.49 -6.81
N VAL A 105 -9.20 19.88 -5.85
CA VAL A 105 -9.54 20.89 -4.82
C VAL A 105 -9.52 22.32 -5.37
N VAL A 106 -9.11 22.50 -6.62
CA VAL A 106 -9.14 23.77 -7.33
C VAL A 106 -10.18 23.67 -8.43
N ALA A 107 -11.02 24.71 -8.53
CA ALA A 107 -12.05 24.79 -9.56
C ALA A 107 -11.48 24.74 -10.98
N GLY A 108 -12.26 24.17 -11.90
CA GLY A 108 -11.95 24.13 -13.34
C GLY A 108 -11.44 22.80 -13.89
N ASP A 109 -11.48 21.72 -13.11
CA ASP A 109 -11.37 20.34 -13.59
C ASP A 109 -12.76 19.70 -13.74
N ASP A 110 -12.82 18.47 -14.27
CA ASP A 110 -14.07 17.75 -14.56
C ASP A 110 -14.97 17.60 -13.33
N CYS A 111 -14.35 17.45 -12.16
CA CYS A 111 -14.97 17.25 -10.86
C CYS A 111 -14.26 18.10 -9.80
N GLU A 112 -15.01 18.60 -8.83
CA GLU A 112 -14.49 19.43 -7.75
C GLU A 112 -14.52 18.69 -6.41
N ILE A 113 -13.52 18.95 -5.58
CA ILE A 113 -13.39 18.36 -4.24
C ILE A 113 -13.58 19.47 -3.22
N SER A 114 -14.58 19.31 -2.35
CA SER A 114 -14.75 20.18 -1.19
C SER A 114 -14.42 19.44 0.11
N GLN A 115 -13.65 20.08 1.00
CA GLN A 115 -13.29 19.56 2.31
C GLN A 115 -14.29 20.01 3.37
N ALA A 116 -14.57 19.14 4.34
CA ALA A 116 -15.40 19.43 5.50
C ALA A 116 -14.84 18.79 6.78
N ALA A 117 -15.12 19.46 7.91
CA ALA A 117 -14.84 19.02 9.28
C ALA A 117 -13.37 19.04 9.74
N GLY A 118 -12.45 19.68 9.01
CA GLY A 118 -11.11 20.00 9.52
C GLY A 118 -10.68 21.43 9.21
N ASP A 119 -9.42 21.72 9.51
CA ASP A 119 -8.89 23.10 9.66
C ASP A 119 -7.71 23.40 8.72
N ASN A 120 -7.23 22.42 7.94
CA ASN A 120 -6.05 22.55 7.09
C ASN A 120 -6.35 22.31 5.60
N ASP A 121 -6.56 23.39 4.86
CA ASP A 121 -6.86 23.37 3.42
C ASP A 121 -5.72 22.84 2.52
N ASN A 122 -4.53 22.54 3.06
CA ASN A 122 -3.40 22.04 2.28
C ASN A 122 -3.24 20.51 2.34
N SER A 123 -4.06 19.83 3.13
CA SER A 123 -4.02 18.38 3.28
C SER A 123 -5.39 17.80 3.59
N TRP A 124 -5.58 16.54 3.25
CA TRP A 124 -6.69 15.73 3.73
C TRP A 124 -6.30 15.05 5.05
N GLU A 125 -7.01 15.39 6.13
CA GLU A 125 -6.73 14.94 7.50
C GLU A 125 -7.68 13.78 7.93
N PRO A 126 -7.22 12.86 8.82
CA PRO A 126 -8.09 11.84 9.39
C PRO A 126 -9.29 12.42 10.15
N GLY A 127 -10.48 11.93 9.82
CA GLY A 127 -11.75 12.41 10.40
C GLY A 127 -12.44 13.49 9.57
N GLU A 128 -11.80 14.00 8.53
CA GLU A 128 -12.44 14.89 7.55
C GLU A 128 -13.28 14.11 6.53
N TYR A 129 -14.22 14.84 5.94
CA TYR A 129 -15.02 14.39 4.81
C TYR A 129 -14.66 15.17 3.56
N LEU A 130 -14.55 14.47 2.45
CA LEU A 130 -14.51 15.08 1.12
C LEU A 130 -15.86 14.86 0.44
N PHE A 131 -16.36 15.89 -0.23
CA PHE A 131 -17.44 15.74 -1.19
C PHE A 131 -16.89 15.96 -2.59
N LEU A 132 -17.17 15.00 -3.45
CA LEU A 132 -16.86 15.07 -4.86
C LEU A 132 -18.12 15.53 -5.56
N SER A 133 -18.07 16.72 -6.14
CA SER A 133 -19.13 17.26 -6.97
C SER A 133 -18.68 17.31 -8.42
N GLU A 134 -19.64 17.40 -9.30
CA GLU A 134 -19.38 17.79 -10.68
C GLU A 134 -18.72 19.17 -10.76
N GLY A 135 -17.99 19.40 -11.85
CA GLY A 135 -17.24 20.62 -12.08
C GLY A 135 -17.52 21.17 -13.47
N THR A 136 -16.58 20.99 -14.40
CA THR A 136 -16.79 21.45 -15.79
C THR A 136 -17.58 20.47 -16.65
N GLU A 137 -17.77 19.23 -16.19
CA GLU A 137 -18.43 18.16 -16.92
C GLU A 137 -19.69 17.69 -16.19
N ASP A 138 -20.73 17.37 -16.97
CA ASP A 138 -21.95 16.70 -16.53
C ASP A 138 -21.65 15.19 -16.49
N ILE A 139 -21.25 14.70 -15.32
CA ILE A 139 -20.80 13.32 -15.11
C ILE A 139 -22.02 12.41 -15.01
N CYS A 140 -23.12 12.93 -14.46
CA CYS A 140 -24.30 12.22 -14.03
C CYS A 140 -25.60 12.92 -14.46
N ASP A 141 -25.97 12.76 -15.73
CA ASP A 141 -27.11 13.45 -16.35
C ASP A 141 -28.51 12.93 -15.94
N ALA A 142 -28.57 11.88 -15.11
CA ALA A 142 -29.78 11.18 -14.70
C ALA A 142 -29.86 11.02 -13.18
N ALA A 143 -31.05 10.67 -12.69
CA ALA A 143 -31.30 10.47 -11.26
C ALA A 143 -30.52 9.30 -10.62
N GLU A 144 -29.86 8.45 -11.43
CA GLU A 144 -28.95 7.41 -10.97
C GLU A 144 -27.79 7.26 -11.98
N CYS A 145 -26.59 7.16 -11.43
CA CYS A 145 -25.34 6.73 -12.07
C CYS A 145 -24.89 5.39 -11.50
#